data_AF-A0A9P9CZJ7-F1
#
_entry.id   AF-A0A9P9CZJ7-F1
#
_cell.length_a   1.000
_cell.length_b   1.000
_cell.length_c   1.000
_cell.angle_alpha   90.00
_cell.angle_beta   90.00
_cell.angle_gamma   90.00
#
_symmetry.space_group_name_H-M   'P 1'
#
loop_
_entity.id
_entity.type
_entity.pdbx_description
1 polymer ?
#
loop_
_entity_poly.entity_id
_entity_poly.type
_entity_poly.pdbx_seq_one_letter_code
_entity_poly.pdbx_strand_id
1 'polypeptide(L)'
;MSQLAWHVRRIRTQTVWMTATLPPTYDELFLEHNKLVRPRTIRESTNRPNIRYIVWRERGPGGLLERATRLVQSCWERTDLFRSERDRVILYWPTKEMVAELADMLGCPSYTVDSGTADEKGAIIKLWLQAGNSPAIVATAALGPGFDYAHVRWVIHVGAPSQMTDFSQESGRGGRDGQPAESIILLNAAWQLQLDRPLSADSEAMQLYLIQQHCSRGILSQFLDKEADWRWCMEDDELCGACPEHHRERRPPGLQFHLPKLIRSSSPEPEEDNDTEARPSASEMVFTGPREVLRQARVCDEELSRYESDLQTTLGCCLYCRVEGKPFEHAVTTCARRHHWIKAKQKALRDCQSRNRDWLERYVVCWNCYQPQEICRAADPDYDGERSCRFPDMVMPLCFGLKRANSAPQQPRAL
;
A
#
# COMPACT_ATOMS: atom_id res chain seq x y z
N MET A 1 5.39 2.29 6.93
CA MET A 1 4.59 1.05 6.74
C MET A 1 5.35 -0.24 7.07
N SER A 2 6.68 -0.32 6.94
CA SER A 2 7.47 -1.54 7.23
C SER A 2 7.30 -2.15 8.62
N GLN A 3 7.06 -1.33 9.67
CA GLN A 3 6.82 -1.84 11.03
C GLN A 3 5.45 -2.50 11.20
N LEU A 4 4.42 -2.04 10.46
CA LEU A 4 3.05 -2.57 10.55
C LEU A 4 3.01 -4.03 10.09
N ALA A 5 3.68 -4.34 8.99
CA ALA A 5 3.76 -5.71 8.46
C ALA A 5 4.26 -6.71 9.51
N TRP A 6 5.35 -6.36 10.22
CA TRP A 6 5.88 -7.18 11.32
C TRP A 6 4.90 -7.35 12.47
N HIS A 7 4.16 -6.31 12.83
CA HIS A 7 3.16 -6.37 13.89
C HIS A 7 2.00 -7.29 13.50
N VAL A 8 1.49 -7.16 12.27
CA VAL A 8 0.42 -8.02 11.75
C VAL A 8 0.84 -9.49 11.77
N ARG A 9 2.12 -9.82 11.55
CA ARG A 9 2.61 -11.21 11.64
C ARG A 9 2.66 -11.79 13.05
N ARG A 10 2.75 -10.96 14.09
CA ARG A 10 2.70 -11.43 15.48
C ARG A 10 1.29 -11.88 15.88
N ILE A 11 0.29 -11.47 15.12
CA ILE A 11 -1.11 -11.86 15.32
C ILE A 11 -1.28 -13.29 14.82
N ARG A 12 -1.55 -14.23 15.73
CA ARG A 12 -1.76 -15.67 15.43
C ARG A 12 -3.19 -15.94 14.90
N THR A 13 -3.66 -15.10 14.00
CA THR A 13 -4.99 -15.20 13.39
C THR A 13 -4.82 -15.17 11.88
N GLN A 14 -5.71 -15.86 11.15
CA GLN A 14 -5.76 -15.73 9.71
C GLN A 14 -6.00 -14.28 9.32
N THR A 15 -5.16 -13.74 8.43
CA THR A 15 -5.33 -12.39 7.88
C THR A 15 -5.75 -12.48 6.42
N VAL A 16 -6.72 -11.65 6.04
CA VAL A 16 -7.17 -11.50 4.66
C VAL A 16 -6.74 -10.11 4.19
N TRP A 17 -5.99 -10.07 3.10
CA TRP A 17 -5.52 -8.83 2.48
C TRP A 17 -6.29 -8.63 1.19
N MET A 18 -6.92 -7.46 1.05
CA MET A 18 -7.75 -7.13 -0.11
C MET A 18 -7.15 -5.95 -0.85
N THR A 19 -7.08 -6.07 -2.17
CA THR A 19 -6.68 -5.01 -3.08
C THR A 19 -7.48 -5.16 -4.36
N ALA A 20 -7.89 -4.05 -4.96
CA ALA A 20 -8.66 -4.05 -6.20
C ALA A 20 -7.76 -4.04 -7.44
N THR A 21 -6.61 -3.38 -7.38
CA THR A 21 -5.76 -3.10 -8.55
C THR A 21 -4.29 -3.31 -8.22
N LEU A 22 -3.93 -4.53 -7.82
CA LEU A 22 -2.53 -4.94 -7.71
C LEU A 22 -2.13 -5.69 -8.98
N PRO A 23 -1.37 -5.08 -9.90
CA PRO A 23 -0.76 -5.73 -11.04
C PRO A 23 0.07 -6.96 -10.64
N PRO A 24 0.09 -8.04 -11.44
CA PRO A 24 0.97 -9.19 -11.18
C PRO A 24 2.45 -8.81 -11.07
N THR A 25 2.90 -7.82 -11.85
CA THR A 25 4.28 -7.30 -11.80
C THR A 25 4.66 -6.72 -10.43
N TYR A 26 3.67 -6.33 -9.62
CA TYR A 26 3.87 -5.80 -8.26
C TYR A 26 3.55 -6.84 -7.17
N ASP A 27 3.19 -8.08 -7.52
CA ASP A 27 2.86 -9.12 -6.53
C ASP A 27 4.05 -9.37 -5.59
N GLU A 28 5.26 -9.60 -6.12
CA GLU A 28 6.44 -9.87 -5.30
C GLU A 28 6.78 -8.72 -4.36
N LEU A 29 6.75 -7.48 -4.89
CA LEU A 29 6.98 -6.27 -4.11
C LEU A 29 5.95 -6.13 -2.98
N PHE A 30 4.67 -6.39 -3.27
CA PHE A 30 3.60 -6.33 -2.27
C PHE A 30 3.78 -7.39 -1.18
N LEU A 31 4.12 -8.62 -1.57
CA LEU A 31 4.38 -9.72 -0.64
C LEU A 31 5.57 -9.41 0.28
N GLU A 32 6.66 -8.89 -0.30
CA GLU A 32 7.87 -8.54 0.44
C GLU A 32 7.62 -7.37 1.40
N HIS A 33 6.95 -6.31 0.93
CA HIS A 33 6.67 -5.13 1.73
C HIS A 33 5.78 -5.46 2.93
N ASN A 34 4.78 -6.32 2.72
CA ASN A 34 3.84 -6.75 3.76
C ASN A 34 4.31 -7.99 4.53
N LYS A 35 5.52 -8.48 4.24
CA LYS A 35 6.14 -9.66 4.88
C LYS A 35 5.21 -10.88 4.86
N LEU A 36 4.47 -11.08 3.78
CA LEU A 36 3.57 -12.24 3.64
C LEU A 36 4.38 -13.47 3.25
N VAL A 37 4.13 -14.62 3.92
CA VAL A 37 4.80 -15.89 3.57
C VAL A 37 3.77 -16.84 2.99
N ARG A 38 3.95 -17.15 1.70
CA ARG A 38 3.11 -18.07 0.93
C ARG A 38 1.61 -17.80 1.11
N PRO A 39 1.12 -16.56 0.93
CA PRO A 39 -0.31 -16.33 0.99
C PRO A 39 -1.01 -17.07 -0.14
N ARG A 40 -2.26 -17.47 0.13
CA ARG A 40 -3.15 -17.94 -0.93
C ARG A 40 -3.68 -16.72 -1.69
N THR A 41 -3.21 -16.52 -2.91
CA THR A 41 -3.69 -15.45 -3.79
C THR A 41 -4.91 -15.92 -4.56
N ILE A 42 -6.02 -15.20 -4.40
CA ILE A 42 -7.22 -15.32 -5.22
C ILE A 42 -7.31 -14.04 -6.04
N ARG A 43 -7.30 -14.17 -7.37
CA ARG A 43 -7.39 -13.06 -8.32
C ARG A 43 -8.52 -13.39 -9.29
N GLU A 44 -9.37 -12.41 -9.53
CA GLU A 44 -10.42 -12.46 -10.54
C GLU A 44 -10.02 -11.54 -11.70
N SER A 45 -10.59 -11.76 -12.89
CA SER A 45 -10.31 -10.90 -14.04
C SER A 45 -10.83 -9.49 -13.78
N THR A 46 -10.04 -8.49 -14.17
CA THR A 46 -10.44 -7.09 -14.15
C THR A 46 -11.33 -6.68 -15.33
N ASN A 47 -11.66 -7.61 -16.25
CA ASN A 47 -12.43 -7.30 -17.44
C ASN A 47 -13.83 -6.78 -17.11
N ARG A 48 -14.20 -5.67 -17.76
CA ARG A 48 -15.55 -5.11 -17.72
C ARG A 48 -16.14 -5.14 -19.13
N PRO A 49 -16.90 -6.19 -19.48
CA PRO A 49 -17.37 -6.39 -20.86
C PRO A 49 -18.28 -5.24 -21.31
N ASN A 50 -19.07 -4.69 -20.39
CA ASN A 50 -20.03 -3.62 -20.64
C ASN A 50 -19.43 -2.21 -20.77
N ILE A 51 -18.11 -2.03 -20.61
CA ILE A 51 -17.47 -0.71 -20.72
C ILE A 51 -16.78 -0.54 -22.07
N ARG A 52 -17.27 0.41 -22.87
CA ARG A 52 -16.61 0.83 -24.10
C ARG A 52 -15.46 1.80 -23.81
N TYR A 53 -14.23 1.36 -24.09
CA TYR A 53 -13.02 2.17 -23.89
C TYR A 53 -12.68 3.01 -25.12
N ILE A 54 -12.52 4.31 -24.95
CA ILE A 54 -12.36 5.28 -26.05
C ILE A 54 -11.29 6.31 -25.70
N VAL A 55 -10.44 6.65 -26.66
CA VAL A 55 -9.52 7.79 -26.57
C VAL A 55 -9.75 8.72 -27.76
N TRP A 56 -10.18 9.95 -27.49
CA TRP A 56 -10.38 10.98 -28.50
C TRP A 56 -9.23 11.95 -28.50
N ARG A 57 -8.59 12.12 -29.66
CA ARG A 57 -7.53 13.10 -29.86
C ARG A 57 -8.14 14.40 -30.38
N GLU A 58 -8.12 15.42 -29.55
CA GLU A 58 -8.71 16.70 -29.86
C GLU A 58 -7.74 17.57 -30.66
N ARG A 59 -8.08 17.77 -31.95
CA ARG A 59 -7.38 18.61 -32.92
C ARG A 59 -8.26 19.82 -33.21
N GLY A 60 -8.06 20.93 -32.50
CA GLY A 60 -8.88 22.12 -32.75
C GLY A 60 -8.42 23.36 -31.96
N PRO A 61 -8.96 24.53 -32.31
CA PRO A 61 -8.66 25.80 -31.61
C PRO A 61 -9.31 25.89 -30.22
N GLY A 62 -10.25 24.99 -29.89
CA GLY A 62 -10.80 24.84 -28.53
C GLY A 62 -9.97 23.86 -27.72
N GLY A 63 -9.74 24.18 -26.44
CA GLY A 63 -9.04 23.33 -25.50
C GLY A 63 -9.87 22.09 -25.10
N LEU A 64 -9.25 21.28 -24.23
CA LEU A 64 -9.93 20.12 -23.64
C LEU A 64 -11.17 20.52 -22.82
N LEU A 65 -11.16 21.74 -22.26
CA LEU A 65 -12.25 22.33 -21.50
C LEU A 65 -13.52 22.45 -22.35
N GLU A 66 -13.47 23.16 -23.47
CA GLU A 66 -14.63 23.40 -24.33
C GLU A 66 -15.13 22.10 -24.99
N ARG A 67 -14.23 21.13 -25.20
CA ARG A 67 -14.64 19.81 -25.68
C ARG A 67 -15.39 19.03 -24.61
N ALA A 68 -14.86 18.96 -23.39
CA ALA A 68 -15.50 18.28 -22.27
C ALA A 68 -16.89 18.87 -22.01
N THR A 69 -17.01 20.19 -22.00
CA THR A 69 -18.29 20.89 -21.82
C THR A 69 -19.30 20.51 -22.89
N ARG A 70 -18.93 20.60 -24.17
CA ARG A 70 -19.83 20.23 -25.27
C ARG A 70 -20.26 18.77 -25.22
N LEU A 71 -19.33 17.87 -24.87
CA LEU A 71 -19.62 16.44 -24.77
C LEU A 71 -20.68 16.17 -23.71
N VAL A 72 -20.53 16.74 -22.52
CA VAL A 72 -21.50 16.57 -21.42
C VAL A 72 -22.83 17.22 -21.77
N GLN A 73 -22.83 18.40 -22.40
CA GLN A 73 -24.07 19.07 -22.83
C GLN A 73 -24.87 18.23 -23.83
N SER A 74 -24.20 17.49 -24.72
CA SER A 74 -24.85 16.59 -25.68
C SER A 74 -25.13 15.18 -25.13
N CYS A 75 -24.92 14.92 -23.83
CA CYS A 75 -25.03 13.55 -23.28
C CYS A 75 -26.45 12.98 -23.43
N TRP A 76 -27.48 13.80 -23.20
CA TRP A 76 -28.88 13.38 -23.28
C TRP A 76 -29.38 13.08 -24.69
N GLU A 77 -28.64 13.50 -25.73
CA GLU A 77 -28.94 13.14 -27.12
C GLU A 77 -28.62 11.66 -27.40
N ARG A 78 -27.73 11.04 -26.59
CA ARG A 78 -27.32 9.63 -26.67
C ARG A 78 -28.32 8.72 -25.96
N THR A 79 -29.52 8.60 -26.53
CA THR A 79 -30.59 7.72 -26.02
C THR A 79 -30.22 6.22 -26.04
N ASP A 80 -29.19 5.84 -26.79
CA ASP A 80 -28.60 4.50 -26.75
C ASP A 80 -27.98 4.17 -25.40
N LEU A 81 -27.45 5.19 -24.70
CA LEU A 81 -26.69 5.04 -23.46
C LEU A 81 -27.40 5.65 -22.23
N PHE A 82 -27.95 6.85 -22.36
CA PHE A 82 -28.70 7.55 -21.32
C PHE A 82 -30.19 7.27 -21.49
N ARG A 83 -30.72 6.37 -20.65
CA ARG A 83 -32.09 5.82 -20.74
C ARG A 83 -32.94 6.20 -19.53
N SER A 84 -32.35 6.71 -18.47
CA SER A 84 -33.02 7.04 -17.21
C SER A 84 -32.48 8.32 -16.61
N GLU A 85 -33.32 9.04 -15.86
CA GLU A 85 -32.90 10.17 -15.00
C GLU A 85 -31.92 9.77 -13.89
N ARG A 86 -31.68 8.46 -13.70
CA ARG A 86 -30.63 7.92 -12.83
C ARG A 86 -29.25 7.88 -13.48
N ASP A 87 -29.16 8.06 -14.79
CA ASP A 87 -27.89 7.96 -15.48
C ASP A 87 -26.99 9.16 -15.14
N ARG A 88 -25.73 8.89 -14.82
CA ARG A 88 -24.77 9.89 -14.32
C ARG A 88 -23.46 9.89 -15.11
N VAL A 89 -22.75 11.01 -15.03
CA VAL A 89 -21.47 11.27 -15.68
C VAL A 89 -20.44 11.71 -14.64
N ILE A 90 -19.25 11.15 -14.71
CA ILE A 90 -18.10 11.56 -13.89
C ILE A 90 -17.03 12.11 -14.82
N LEU A 91 -16.49 13.28 -14.51
CA LEU A 91 -15.36 13.88 -15.19
C LEU A 91 -14.16 13.95 -14.25
N TYR A 92 -13.05 13.35 -14.62
CA TYR A 92 -11.78 13.44 -13.90
C TYR A 92 -10.85 14.45 -14.56
N TRP A 93 -10.35 15.39 -13.77
CA TRP A 93 -9.29 16.33 -14.18
C TRP A 93 -8.17 16.38 -13.12
N PRO A 94 -6.88 16.37 -13.51
CA PRO A 94 -5.76 16.38 -12.57
C PRO A 94 -5.72 17.49 -11.51
N THR A 95 -6.07 18.75 -11.84
CA THR A 95 -5.85 19.90 -10.95
C THR A 95 -7.16 20.47 -10.40
N LYS A 96 -7.12 21.00 -9.17
CA LYS A 96 -8.31 21.53 -8.49
C LYS A 96 -8.84 22.78 -9.21
N GLU A 97 -7.94 23.57 -9.77
CA GLU A 97 -8.24 24.78 -10.52
C GLU A 97 -9.02 24.44 -11.80
N MET A 98 -8.59 23.43 -12.55
CA MET A 98 -9.27 22.99 -13.77
C MET A 98 -10.61 22.29 -13.45
N VAL A 99 -10.67 21.54 -12.34
CA VAL A 99 -11.93 20.97 -11.83
C VAL A 99 -12.94 22.08 -11.53
N ALA A 100 -12.52 23.15 -10.86
CA ALA A 100 -13.39 24.28 -10.55
C ALA A 100 -13.86 24.99 -11.83
N GLU A 101 -12.95 25.27 -12.76
CA GLU A 101 -13.27 25.92 -14.03
C GLU A 101 -14.28 25.13 -14.88
N LEU A 102 -14.10 23.81 -15.01
CA LEU A 102 -15.03 22.95 -15.75
C LEU A 102 -16.37 22.80 -15.02
N ALA A 103 -16.36 22.68 -13.71
CA ALA A 103 -17.59 22.58 -12.91
C ALA A 103 -18.44 23.86 -13.02
N ASP A 104 -17.81 25.03 -12.98
CA ASP A 104 -18.47 26.32 -13.17
C ASP A 104 -19.06 26.44 -14.58
N MET A 105 -18.32 26.02 -15.61
CA MET A 105 -18.79 26.05 -16.99
C MET A 105 -19.97 25.10 -17.24
N LEU A 106 -20.00 23.96 -16.56
CA LEU A 106 -21.09 22.98 -16.63
C LEU A 106 -22.26 23.28 -15.69
N GLY A 107 -22.09 24.19 -14.73
CA GLY A 107 -23.05 24.42 -13.66
C GLY A 107 -23.31 23.16 -12.83
N CYS A 108 -22.27 22.37 -12.56
CA CYS A 108 -22.38 21.10 -11.84
C CYS A 108 -21.46 21.05 -10.60
N PRO A 109 -21.69 20.11 -9.66
CA PRO A 109 -20.86 20.02 -8.48
C PRO A 109 -19.41 19.62 -8.78
N SER A 110 -18.47 20.10 -7.96
CA SER A 110 -17.06 19.72 -7.99
C SER A 110 -16.67 18.89 -6.75
N TYR A 111 -15.77 17.93 -6.93
CA TYR A 111 -15.29 17.04 -5.87
C TYR A 111 -13.77 16.92 -5.86
N THR A 112 -13.14 17.48 -4.84
CA THR A 112 -11.68 17.44 -4.68
C THR A 112 -11.31 17.05 -3.26
N VAL A 113 -10.01 16.93 -2.99
CA VAL A 113 -9.52 16.71 -1.62
C VAL A 113 -9.92 17.85 -0.68
N ASP A 114 -10.10 19.07 -1.20
CA ASP A 114 -10.45 20.29 -0.44
C ASP A 114 -11.96 20.51 -0.32
N SER A 115 -12.80 19.57 -0.80
CA SER A 115 -14.27 19.65 -0.69
C SER A 115 -14.80 19.49 0.75
N GLY A 116 -13.98 19.78 1.76
CA GLY A 116 -14.36 19.78 3.16
C GLY A 116 -14.30 18.42 3.86
N THR A 117 -15.07 18.35 4.95
CA THR A 117 -15.28 17.19 5.82
C THR A 117 -15.96 16.03 5.08
N ALA A 118 -16.00 14.86 5.73
CA ALA A 118 -16.69 13.69 5.17
C ALA A 118 -18.19 13.96 4.92
N ASP A 119 -18.84 14.74 5.79
CA ASP A 119 -20.25 15.08 5.67
C ASP A 119 -20.50 16.02 4.48
N GLU A 120 -19.64 17.03 4.28
CA GLU A 120 -19.73 17.96 3.14
C GLU A 120 -19.51 17.22 1.80
N LYS A 121 -18.51 16.33 1.75
CA LYS A 121 -18.29 15.44 0.60
C LYS A 121 -19.49 14.55 0.32
N GLY A 122 -20.12 14.01 1.36
CA GLY A 122 -21.35 13.23 1.26
C GLY A 122 -22.53 14.06 0.73
N ALA A 123 -22.64 15.32 1.13
CA ALA A 123 -23.68 16.23 0.66
C ALA A 123 -23.53 16.57 -0.83
N ILE A 124 -22.30 16.81 -1.30
CA ILE A 124 -22.00 17.04 -2.73
C ILE A 124 -22.46 15.85 -3.58
N ILE A 125 -22.12 14.63 -3.16
CA ILE A 125 -22.53 13.41 -3.87
C ILE A 125 -24.05 13.27 -3.87
N LYS A 126 -24.72 13.47 -2.73
CA LYS A 126 -26.18 13.40 -2.64
C LYS A 126 -26.85 14.40 -3.58
N LEU A 127 -26.36 15.64 -3.61
CA LEU A 127 -26.87 16.70 -4.48
C LEU A 127 -26.76 16.30 -5.95
N TRP A 128 -25.59 15.83 -6.38
CA TRP A 128 -25.38 15.33 -7.73
C TRP A 128 -26.28 14.14 -8.08
N LEU A 129 -26.46 13.19 -7.17
CA LEU A 129 -27.34 12.04 -7.38
C LEU A 129 -28.83 12.44 -7.45
N GLN A 130 -29.24 13.53 -6.84
CA GLN A 130 -30.62 14.04 -6.85
C GLN A 130 -30.88 15.05 -7.98
N ALA A 131 -29.84 15.58 -8.62
CA ALA A 131 -29.96 16.56 -9.69
C ALA A 131 -30.51 15.89 -10.97
N GLY A 132 -31.78 16.14 -11.28
CA GLY A 132 -32.39 15.69 -12.55
C GLY A 132 -31.87 16.44 -13.78
N ASN A 133 -31.43 17.68 -13.60
CA ASN A 133 -31.06 18.57 -14.72
C ASN A 133 -29.53 18.64 -14.99
N SER A 134 -28.70 18.05 -14.12
CA SER A 134 -27.24 18.06 -14.28
C SER A 134 -26.68 16.70 -13.88
N PRO A 135 -26.49 15.77 -14.84
CA PRO A 135 -26.05 14.41 -14.54
C PRO A 135 -24.56 14.32 -14.21
N ALA A 136 -23.81 15.43 -14.27
CA ALA A 136 -22.36 15.45 -14.21
C ALA A 136 -21.82 15.86 -12.84
N ILE A 137 -20.66 15.29 -12.49
CA ILE A 137 -19.80 15.75 -11.41
C ILE A 137 -18.37 15.83 -11.94
N VAL A 138 -17.67 16.91 -11.61
CA VAL A 138 -16.25 17.07 -11.97
C VAL A 138 -15.41 16.82 -10.73
N ALA A 139 -14.37 16.00 -10.85
CA ALA A 139 -13.58 15.56 -9.72
C ALA A 139 -12.10 15.41 -10.03
N THR A 140 -11.28 15.42 -8.98
CA THR A 140 -9.94 14.82 -9.04
C THR A 140 -10.01 13.34 -8.63
N ALA A 141 -8.87 12.64 -8.62
CA ALA A 141 -8.75 11.27 -8.09
C ALA A 141 -9.25 11.10 -6.64
N ALA A 142 -9.53 12.21 -5.93
CA ALA A 142 -10.16 12.20 -4.61
C ALA A 142 -11.57 11.58 -4.60
N LEU A 143 -12.30 11.60 -5.72
CA LEU A 143 -13.58 10.87 -5.87
C LEU A 143 -13.29 9.37 -6.07
N GLY A 144 -12.74 8.77 -5.03
CA GLY A 144 -12.08 7.47 -5.05
C GLY A 144 -12.67 6.50 -4.01
N PRO A 145 -12.49 6.79 -2.71
CA PRO A 145 -12.84 5.86 -1.64
C PRO A 145 -14.33 5.90 -1.29
N GLY A 146 -14.99 4.74 -1.25
CA GLY A 146 -16.35 4.60 -0.69
C GLY A 146 -17.51 5.06 -1.57
N PHE A 147 -17.24 5.58 -2.77
CA PHE A 147 -18.29 5.90 -3.75
C PHE A 147 -18.69 4.66 -4.56
N ASP A 148 -19.97 4.30 -4.48
CA ASP A 148 -20.59 3.23 -5.26
C ASP A 148 -21.95 3.68 -5.80
N TYR A 149 -22.02 3.84 -7.12
CA TYR A 149 -23.26 4.16 -7.82
C TYR A 149 -23.38 3.33 -9.09
N ALA A 150 -24.53 2.67 -9.25
CA ALA A 150 -24.72 1.65 -10.29
C ALA A 150 -24.83 2.24 -11.71
N HIS A 151 -25.45 3.42 -11.84
CA HIS A 151 -25.91 3.98 -13.10
C HIS A 151 -24.98 5.05 -13.70
N VAL A 152 -23.66 4.93 -13.52
CA VAL A 152 -22.71 5.80 -14.21
C VAL A 152 -22.58 5.33 -15.67
N ARG A 153 -22.93 6.19 -16.63
CA ARG A 153 -22.88 5.90 -18.07
C ARG A 153 -21.60 6.39 -18.72
N TRP A 154 -21.08 7.53 -18.27
CA TRP A 154 -19.81 8.07 -18.75
C TRP A 154 -18.83 8.30 -17.62
N VAL A 155 -17.60 7.84 -17.83
CA VAL A 155 -16.43 8.27 -17.07
C VAL A 155 -15.47 8.92 -18.05
N ILE A 156 -15.25 10.22 -17.89
CA ILE A 156 -14.47 11.03 -18.81
C ILE A 156 -13.20 11.49 -18.11
N HIS A 157 -12.04 11.18 -18.65
CA HIS A 157 -10.76 11.74 -18.23
C HIS A 157 -10.40 12.91 -19.15
N VAL A 158 -10.32 14.11 -18.58
CA VAL A 158 -9.93 15.30 -19.32
C VAL A 158 -8.42 15.46 -19.20
N GLY A 159 -7.71 15.12 -20.28
CA GLY A 159 -6.26 14.98 -20.29
C GLY A 159 -5.79 13.54 -20.13
N ALA A 160 -4.49 13.33 -20.27
CA ALA A 160 -3.86 12.02 -20.17
C ALA A 160 -3.78 11.57 -18.70
N PRO A 161 -4.37 10.41 -18.32
CA PRO A 161 -4.05 9.77 -17.05
C PRO A 161 -2.56 9.39 -17.00
N SER A 162 -1.99 9.39 -15.80
CA SER A 162 -0.56 9.11 -15.57
C SER A 162 -0.25 7.66 -15.24
N GLN A 163 -1.21 6.95 -14.62
CA GLN A 163 -1.08 5.59 -14.13
C GLN A 163 -2.29 4.77 -14.58
N MET A 164 -2.00 3.55 -15.03
CA MET A 164 -2.99 2.56 -15.46
C MET A 164 -3.82 2.05 -14.27
N THR A 165 -3.23 1.87 -13.10
CA THR A 165 -3.98 1.46 -11.90
C THR A 165 -5.07 2.47 -11.53
N ASP A 166 -4.71 3.76 -11.46
CA ASP A 166 -5.66 4.85 -11.18
C ASP A 166 -6.75 4.91 -12.25
N PHE A 167 -6.35 4.92 -13.52
CA PHE A 167 -7.29 4.93 -14.66
C PHE A 167 -8.27 3.75 -14.61
N SER A 168 -7.79 2.54 -14.28
CA SER A 168 -8.64 1.36 -14.19
C SER A 168 -9.64 1.44 -13.04
N GLN A 169 -9.27 2.00 -11.89
CA GLN A 169 -10.20 2.19 -10.78
C GLN A 169 -11.29 3.21 -11.13
N GLU A 170 -10.88 4.32 -11.74
CA GLU A 170 -11.73 5.44 -12.11
C GLU A 170 -12.71 5.04 -13.21
N SER A 171 -12.20 4.49 -14.32
CA SER A 171 -13.04 3.98 -15.43
C SER A 171 -13.99 2.87 -15.00
N GLY A 172 -13.56 2.01 -14.07
CA GLY A 172 -14.37 0.93 -13.50
C GLY A 172 -15.59 1.39 -12.68
N ARG A 173 -15.78 2.71 -12.47
CA ARG A 173 -17.01 3.26 -11.88
C ARG A 173 -18.19 3.23 -12.85
N GLY A 174 -17.94 3.20 -14.16
CA GLY A 174 -18.98 3.06 -15.17
C GLY A 174 -19.70 1.72 -15.08
N GLY A 175 -21.01 1.71 -15.33
CA GLY A 175 -21.78 0.51 -15.64
C GLY A 175 -21.73 -0.59 -14.57
N ARG A 176 -21.88 -0.25 -13.28
CA ARG A 176 -21.90 -1.25 -12.19
C ARG A 176 -23.22 -2.03 -12.14
N ASP A 177 -24.27 -1.53 -12.79
CA ASP A 177 -25.50 -2.28 -13.09
C ASP A 177 -25.36 -3.28 -14.26
N GLY A 178 -24.15 -3.41 -14.82
CA GLY A 178 -23.87 -4.28 -15.97
C GLY A 178 -24.39 -3.75 -17.31
N GLN A 179 -25.03 -2.57 -17.33
CA GLN A 179 -25.47 -1.94 -18.57
C GLN A 179 -24.30 -1.24 -19.28
N PRO A 180 -24.41 -0.97 -20.60
CA PRO A 180 -23.38 -0.27 -21.35
C PRO A 180 -22.97 1.05 -20.68
N ALA A 181 -21.66 1.29 -20.66
CA ALA A 181 -21.04 2.53 -20.22
C ALA A 181 -19.84 2.84 -21.13
N GLU A 182 -19.44 4.12 -21.24
CA GLU A 182 -18.25 4.51 -21.99
C GLU A 182 -17.21 5.13 -21.04
N SER A 183 -15.96 4.69 -21.18
CA SER A 183 -14.79 5.33 -20.57
C SER A 183 -14.05 6.09 -21.66
N ILE A 184 -14.02 7.42 -21.54
CA ILE A 184 -13.54 8.32 -22.58
C ILE A 184 -12.34 9.10 -22.04
N ILE A 185 -11.21 9.04 -22.74
CA ILE A 185 -10.09 9.96 -22.49
C ILE A 185 -10.09 11.04 -23.58
N LEU A 186 -10.20 12.30 -23.17
CA LEU A 186 -9.97 13.45 -24.03
C LEU A 186 -8.48 13.79 -24.00
N LEU A 187 -7.78 13.37 -25.05
CA LEU A 187 -6.34 13.53 -25.19
C LEU A 187 -6.04 14.75 -26.06
N ASN A 188 -5.15 15.62 -25.59
CA ASN A 188 -4.64 16.71 -26.42
C ASN A 188 -3.89 16.11 -27.62
N ALA A 189 -4.16 16.58 -28.85
CA ALA A 189 -3.46 16.10 -30.03
C ALA A 189 -1.94 16.32 -29.99
N ALA A 190 -1.46 17.29 -29.20
CA ALA A 190 -0.04 17.53 -28.95
C ALA A 190 0.57 16.55 -27.93
N TRP A 191 -0.21 15.65 -27.33
CA TRP A 191 0.32 14.63 -26.42
C TRP A 191 1.29 13.71 -27.17
N GLN A 192 2.45 13.48 -26.55
CA GLN A 192 3.52 12.64 -27.07
C GLN A 192 3.91 11.58 -26.06
N LEU A 193 4.44 10.48 -26.60
CA LEU A 193 5.02 9.41 -25.82
C LEU A 193 6.27 9.93 -25.09
N GLN A 194 6.36 9.69 -23.79
CA GLN A 194 7.49 10.08 -22.94
C GLN A 194 8.42 8.89 -22.76
N LEU A 195 9.42 8.79 -23.62
CA LEU A 195 10.46 7.74 -23.60
C LEU A 195 11.83 8.27 -23.13
N ASP A 196 11.91 9.54 -22.78
CA ASP A 196 13.11 10.27 -22.37
C ASP A 196 13.57 9.95 -20.94
N ARG A 197 12.69 9.33 -20.14
CA ARG A 197 12.94 8.94 -18.75
C ARG A 197 12.51 7.51 -18.49
N PRO A 198 13.14 6.82 -17.51
CA PRO A 198 12.66 5.51 -17.07
C PRO A 198 11.23 5.65 -16.52
N LEU A 199 10.34 4.77 -17.01
CA LEU A 199 8.95 4.70 -16.58
C LEU A 199 8.79 3.55 -15.58
N SER A 200 7.87 3.70 -14.64
CA SER A 200 7.33 2.54 -13.91
C SER A 200 6.50 1.69 -14.86
N ALA A 201 6.33 0.41 -14.54
CA ALA A 201 5.46 -0.48 -15.33
C ALA A 201 4.02 0.07 -15.46
N ASP A 202 3.55 0.79 -14.43
CA ASP A 202 2.23 1.42 -14.39
C ASP A 202 2.09 2.56 -15.40
N SER A 203 3.05 3.49 -15.41
CA SER A 203 3.08 4.58 -16.37
C SER A 203 3.35 4.09 -17.79
N GLU A 204 4.18 3.05 -17.96
CA GLU A 204 4.41 2.42 -19.26
C GLU A 204 3.12 1.83 -19.83
N ALA A 205 2.36 1.06 -19.03
CA ALA A 205 1.08 0.51 -19.43
C ALA A 205 0.07 1.61 -19.81
N MET A 206 0.04 2.72 -19.08
CA MET A 206 -0.82 3.87 -19.39
C MET A 206 -0.44 4.52 -20.73
N GLN A 207 0.86 4.71 -20.99
CA GLN A 207 1.31 5.24 -22.27
C GLN A 207 0.99 4.29 -23.44
N LEU A 208 1.17 2.97 -23.24
CA LEU A 208 0.81 1.95 -24.22
C LEU A 208 -0.68 1.97 -24.55
N TYR A 209 -1.53 2.25 -23.55
CA TYR A 209 -2.96 2.44 -23.75
C TYR A 209 -3.27 3.70 -24.59
N LEU A 210 -2.60 4.83 -24.31
CA LEU A 210 -2.86 6.12 -24.95
C LEU A 210 -2.42 6.19 -26.42
N ILE A 211 -1.47 5.36 -26.85
CA ILE A 211 -1.08 5.31 -28.27
C ILE A 211 -2.16 4.69 -29.17
N GLN A 212 -3.12 3.94 -28.61
CA GLN A 212 -4.26 3.33 -29.31
C GLN A 212 -3.84 2.45 -30.52
N GLN A 213 -2.71 1.76 -30.43
CA GLN A 213 -2.23 0.81 -31.45
C GLN A 213 -2.70 -0.62 -31.22
N HIS A 214 -3.15 -0.93 -30.00
CA HIS A 214 -3.63 -2.26 -29.62
C HIS A 214 -4.97 -2.14 -28.91
N CYS A 215 -5.67 -3.28 -28.79
CA CYS A 215 -6.93 -3.38 -28.06
C CYS A 215 -6.80 -2.82 -26.64
N SER A 216 -7.68 -1.89 -26.26
CA SER A 216 -7.67 -1.27 -24.93
C SER A 216 -7.85 -2.28 -23.80
N ARG A 217 -8.77 -3.25 -23.96
CA ARG A 217 -8.93 -4.38 -23.02
C ARG A 217 -7.71 -5.28 -22.98
N GLY A 218 -7.06 -5.44 -24.13
CA GLY A 218 -5.77 -6.11 -24.27
C GLY A 218 -4.73 -5.53 -23.32
N ILE A 219 -4.56 -4.22 -23.35
CA ILE A 219 -3.55 -3.54 -22.54
C ILE A 219 -3.92 -3.56 -21.05
N LEU A 220 -5.20 -3.31 -20.72
CA LEU A 220 -5.70 -3.37 -19.35
C LEU A 220 -5.46 -4.75 -18.71
N SER A 221 -5.92 -5.82 -19.36
CA SER A 221 -5.75 -7.18 -18.85
C SER A 221 -4.27 -7.60 -18.82
N GLN A 222 -3.46 -7.16 -19.78
CA GLN A 222 -2.02 -7.45 -19.77
C GLN A 222 -1.34 -6.95 -18.49
N PHE A 223 -1.74 -5.76 -18.04
CA PHE A 223 -1.13 -5.12 -16.88
C PHE A 223 -1.76 -5.56 -15.55
N LEU A 224 -3.08 -5.76 -15.51
CA LEU A 224 -3.81 -6.02 -14.25
C LEU A 224 -4.08 -7.50 -13.96
N ASP A 225 -4.11 -8.35 -15.00
CA ASP A 225 -4.45 -9.76 -14.90
C ASP A 225 -3.23 -10.67 -15.14
N LYS A 226 -3.34 -11.92 -14.69
CA LYS A 226 -2.32 -12.93 -15.01
C LYS A 226 -2.39 -13.29 -16.49
N GLU A 227 -1.27 -13.76 -17.03
CA GLU A 227 -1.15 -14.13 -18.45
C GLU A 227 -2.23 -15.10 -18.93
N ALA A 228 -2.59 -16.09 -18.10
CA ALA A 228 -3.64 -17.05 -18.40
C ALA A 228 -5.05 -16.42 -18.52
N ASP A 229 -5.25 -15.24 -17.94
CA ASP A 229 -6.51 -14.51 -17.90
C ASP A 229 -6.52 -13.31 -18.85
N TRP A 230 -5.47 -13.10 -19.65
CA TRP A 230 -5.43 -11.99 -20.61
C TRP A 230 -6.54 -12.09 -21.64
N ARG A 231 -7.17 -10.94 -21.90
CA ARG A 231 -8.33 -10.81 -22.78
C ARG A 231 -8.15 -9.68 -23.78
N TRP A 232 -9.03 -9.63 -24.77
CA TRP A 232 -9.22 -8.52 -25.72
C TRP A 232 -10.70 -8.49 -26.10
N CYS A 233 -11.14 -7.52 -26.92
CA CYS A 233 -12.56 -7.37 -27.27
C CYS A 233 -13.10 -8.58 -28.04
N MET A 234 -13.80 -9.48 -27.35
CA MET A 234 -14.57 -10.60 -27.92
C MET A 234 -16.00 -10.14 -28.23
N GLU A 235 -16.79 -10.95 -28.95
CA GLU A 235 -18.15 -10.60 -29.39
C GLU A 235 -19.09 -10.16 -28.25
N ASP A 236 -18.92 -10.69 -27.03
CA ASP A 236 -19.71 -10.34 -25.85
C ASP A 236 -19.27 -9.02 -25.18
N ASP A 237 -18.19 -8.38 -25.65
CA ASP A 237 -17.64 -7.14 -25.11
C ASP A 237 -18.05 -5.91 -25.95
N GLU A 238 -18.25 -4.76 -25.30
CA GLU A 238 -18.41 -3.47 -25.97
C GLU A 238 -17.15 -3.08 -26.77
N LEU A 239 -17.21 -2.94 -28.09
CA LEU A 239 -16.02 -2.74 -28.92
C LEU A 239 -15.24 -1.45 -28.58
N CYS A 240 -13.97 -1.59 -28.15
CA CYS A 240 -13.13 -0.43 -27.83
C CYS A 240 -12.76 0.37 -29.08
N GLY A 241 -12.44 1.66 -28.91
CA GLY A 241 -12.13 2.58 -30.01
C GLY A 241 -10.87 2.23 -30.83
N ALA A 242 -9.99 1.37 -30.32
CA ALA A 242 -8.80 0.91 -31.04
C ALA A 242 -9.04 -0.35 -31.91
N CYS A 243 -10.11 -1.11 -31.66
CA CYS A 243 -10.43 -2.32 -32.42
C CYS A 243 -11.36 -1.97 -33.58
N PRO A 244 -11.04 -2.34 -34.83
CA PRO A 244 -11.95 -2.12 -35.96
C PRO A 244 -13.16 -3.06 -35.92
N GLU A 245 -12.96 -4.28 -35.43
CA GLU A 245 -13.99 -5.32 -35.26
C GLU A 245 -13.65 -6.20 -34.05
N HIS A 246 -14.61 -7.01 -33.62
CA HIS A 246 -14.40 -7.98 -32.53
C HIS A 246 -13.41 -9.07 -32.93
N HIS A 247 -12.61 -9.52 -31.97
CA HIS A 247 -11.71 -10.65 -32.15
C HIS A 247 -12.52 -11.96 -32.09
N ARG A 248 -12.36 -12.80 -33.11
CA ARG A 248 -13.06 -14.10 -33.22
C ARG A 248 -12.43 -15.18 -32.34
N GLU A 249 -11.12 -15.08 -32.15
CA GLU A 249 -10.35 -16.04 -31.35
C GLU A 249 -9.92 -15.39 -30.04
N ARG A 250 -9.71 -16.21 -29.02
CA ARG A 250 -9.13 -15.75 -27.76
C ARG A 250 -7.73 -15.23 -27.99
N ARG A 251 -7.29 -14.30 -27.14
CA ARG A 251 -5.94 -13.77 -27.19
C ARG A 251 -4.93 -14.93 -27.07
N PRO A 252 -3.97 -15.04 -27.99
CA PRO A 252 -2.94 -16.07 -27.90
C PRO A 252 -2.15 -15.95 -26.59
N PRO A 253 -1.86 -17.07 -25.90
CA PRO A 253 -0.94 -17.08 -24.76
C PRO A 253 0.42 -16.48 -25.15
N GLY A 254 1.04 -15.70 -24.27
CA GLY A 254 2.34 -15.08 -24.52
C GLY A 254 2.35 -13.87 -25.47
N LEU A 255 1.23 -13.52 -26.14
CA LEU A 255 1.18 -12.31 -26.96
C LEU A 255 1.22 -11.05 -26.08
N GLN A 256 2.37 -10.38 -26.04
CA GLN A 256 2.60 -9.16 -25.28
C GLN A 256 2.62 -7.92 -26.17
N PHE A 257 2.04 -6.84 -25.67
CA PHE A 257 2.14 -5.51 -26.25
C PHE A 257 3.24 -4.73 -25.54
N HIS A 258 4.02 -3.97 -26.30
CA HIS A 258 5.13 -3.18 -25.79
C HIS A 258 5.11 -1.79 -26.42
N LEU A 259 5.67 -0.80 -25.71
CA LEU A 259 5.92 0.48 -26.34
C LEU A 259 6.91 0.33 -27.50
N PRO A 260 6.77 1.13 -28.58
CA PRO A 260 7.75 1.16 -29.65
C PRO A 260 9.14 1.47 -29.11
N LYS A 261 10.12 0.61 -29.40
CA LYS A 261 11.53 0.89 -29.09
C LYS A 261 11.99 2.06 -29.95
N LEU A 262 12.61 3.07 -29.34
CA LEU A 262 13.33 4.10 -30.08
C LEU A 262 14.47 3.44 -30.86
N ILE A 263 14.35 3.39 -32.19
CA ILE A 263 15.47 3.02 -33.06
C ILE A 263 16.50 4.14 -32.94
N ARG A 264 17.50 3.96 -32.07
CA ARG A 264 18.73 4.73 -32.14
C ARG A 264 19.45 4.28 -33.41
N SER A 265 19.68 5.20 -34.34
CA SER A 265 20.43 4.95 -35.57
C SER A 265 21.79 4.32 -35.25
N SER A 266 21.98 3.08 -35.72
CA SER A 266 23.22 2.38 -36.04
C SER A 266 24.50 2.77 -35.29
N SER A 267 24.96 1.87 -34.42
CA SER A 267 26.38 1.54 -34.29
C SER A 267 26.48 0.02 -34.14
N PRO A 268 27.51 -0.64 -34.70
CA PRO A 268 27.55 -2.10 -34.78
C PRO A 268 27.65 -2.70 -33.38
N GLU A 269 26.95 -3.80 -33.16
CA GLU A 269 27.09 -4.63 -31.97
C GLU A 269 28.56 -5.05 -31.78
N PRO A 270 29.13 -4.93 -30.57
CA PRO A 270 30.20 -5.78 -30.15
C PRO A 270 29.63 -7.01 -29.43
N GLU A 271 30.32 -8.10 -29.70
CA GLU A 271 30.10 -9.48 -29.31
C GLU A 271 29.87 -9.69 -27.80
N GLU A 272 29.24 -10.83 -27.52
CA GLU A 272 29.13 -11.44 -26.20
C GLU A 272 30.47 -11.42 -25.48
N ASP A 273 30.53 -10.74 -24.33
CA ASP A 273 31.54 -11.02 -23.33
C ASP A 273 30.91 -11.13 -21.95
N ASN A 274 31.31 -12.21 -21.30
CA ASN A 274 30.80 -12.71 -20.03
C ASN A 274 31.42 -11.93 -18.86
N ASP A 275 30.69 -11.85 -17.76
CA ASP A 275 31.09 -11.38 -16.43
C ASP A 275 31.52 -9.90 -16.29
N THR A 276 30.76 -9.12 -15.52
CA THR A 276 31.12 -8.67 -14.15
C THR A 276 30.17 -7.56 -13.68
N GLU A 277 29.75 -7.67 -12.43
CA GLU A 277 28.85 -6.80 -11.68
C GLU A 277 29.13 -5.28 -11.78
N ALA A 278 28.06 -4.49 -11.88
CA ALA A 278 28.04 -3.12 -11.39
C ALA A 278 26.63 -2.80 -10.83
N ARG A 279 26.42 -3.17 -9.57
CA ARG A 279 25.25 -2.73 -8.77
C ARG A 279 25.42 -1.25 -8.40
N PRO A 280 24.38 -0.41 -8.54
CA PRO A 280 24.40 0.91 -7.91
C PRO A 280 24.36 0.76 -6.39
N SER A 281 25.09 1.62 -5.68
CA SER A 281 25.28 1.59 -4.23
C SER A 281 23.96 1.84 -3.48
N ALA A 282 23.20 0.78 -3.25
CA ALA A 282 22.20 0.71 -2.21
C ALA A 282 22.91 0.47 -0.88
N SER A 283 22.63 1.28 0.14
CA SER A 283 23.00 0.95 1.52
C SER A 283 22.55 -0.47 1.83
N GLU A 284 23.44 -1.30 2.39
CA GLU A 284 23.23 -2.73 2.67
C GLU A 284 21.83 -3.01 3.23
N MET A 285 20.90 -3.33 2.33
CA MET A 285 19.62 -3.92 2.67
C MET A 285 19.83 -5.43 2.63
N VAL A 286 19.91 -6.02 3.82
CA VAL A 286 19.96 -7.47 3.98
C VAL A 286 18.70 -8.07 3.36
N PHE A 287 18.91 -8.83 2.30
CA PHE A 287 17.92 -9.61 1.56
C PHE A 287 17.11 -10.50 2.53
N THR A 288 15.80 -10.26 2.69
CA THR A 288 14.93 -11.04 3.60
C THR A 288 13.87 -11.83 2.84
N GLY A 289 14.30 -12.80 2.02
CA GLY A 289 13.40 -13.80 1.45
C GLY A 289 12.75 -14.70 2.52
N PRO A 290 11.74 -15.52 2.18
CA PRO A 290 11.03 -16.38 3.14
C PRO A 290 11.93 -17.30 3.97
N ARG A 291 13.05 -17.76 3.39
CA ARG A 291 14.07 -18.56 4.10
C ARG A 291 14.81 -17.75 5.15
N GLU A 292 15.15 -16.51 4.84
CA GLU A 292 15.85 -15.63 5.78
C GLU A 292 14.93 -15.22 6.94
N VAL A 293 13.65 -14.97 6.65
CA VAL A 293 12.67 -14.67 7.71
C VAL A 293 12.45 -15.88 8.63
N LEU A 294 12.37 -17.10 8.06
CA LEU A 294 12.30 -18.32 8.87
C LEU A 294 13.60 -18.56 9.66
N ARG A 295 14.76 -18.22 9.09
CA ARG A 295 16.04 -18.27 9.78
C ARG A 295 16.06 -17.29 10.96
N GLN A 296 15.65 -16.04 10.74
CA GLN A 296 15.57 -15.01 11.78
C GLN A 296 14.59 -15.38 12.89
N ALA A 297 13.42 -15.92 12.54
CA ALA A 297 12.46 -16.41 13.54
C ALA A 297 13.04 -17.56 14.38
N ARG A 298 13.74 -18.51 13.75
CA ARG A 298 14.45 -19.58 14.48
C ARG A 298 15.53 -19.02 15.39
N VAL A 299 16.33 -18.07 14.90
CA VAL A 299 17.37 -17.41 15.70
C VAL A 299 16.74 -16.70 16.90
N CYS A 300 15.66 -15.94 16.72
CA CYS A 300 14.95 -15.29 17.82
C CYS A 300 14.37 -16.30 18.82
N ASP A 301 13.77 -17.40 18.35
CA ASP A 301 13.24 -18.45 19.23
C ASP A 301 14.36 -19.16 20.00
N GLU A 302 15.51 -19.39 19.37
CA GLU A 302 16.72 -19.94 20.01
C GLU A 302 17.29 -18.96 21.05
N GLU A 303 17.37 -17.67 20.74
CA GLU A 303 17.82 -16.62 21.66
C GLU A 303 16.89 -16.49 22.87
N LEU A 304 15.57 -16.48 22.64
CA LEU A 304 14.57 -16.47 23.72
C LEU A 304 14.65 -17.73 24.59
N SER A 305 14.84 -18.90 23.97
CA SER A 305 15.00 -20.17 24.70
C SER A 305 16.27 -20.17 25.56
N ARG A 306 17.38 -19.65 25.04
CA ARG A 306 18.63 -19.48 25.81
C ARG A 306 18.43 -18.50 26.96
N TYR A 307 17.80 -17.36 26.69
CA TYR A 307 17.49 -16.37 27.71
C TYR A 307 16.61 -16.95 28.83
N GLU A 308 15.58 -17.71 28.49
CA GLU A 308 14.72 -18.37 29.47
C GLU A 308 15.49 -19.42 30.30
N SER A 309 16.36 -20.20 29.66
CA SER A 309 17.25 -21.16 30.34
C SER A 309 18.20 -20.46 31.31
N ASP A 310 18.76 -19.31 30.93
CA ASP A 310 19.61 -18.50 31.82
C ASP A 310 18.82 -17.96 33.01
N LEU A 311 17.59 -17.50 32.80
CA LEU A 311 16.70 -17.08 33.88
C LEU A 311 16.38 -18.23 34.84
N GLN A 312 16.10 -19.43 34.32
CA GLN A 312 15.85 -20.61 35.14
C GLN A 312 17.10 -21.01 35.95
N THR A 313 18.27 -21.02 35.32
CA THR A 313 19.55 -21.37 35.96
C THR A 313 19.94 -20.39 37.06
N THR A 314 19.59 -19.12 36.88
CA THR A 314 19.93 -18.05 37.83
C THR A 314 18.81 -17.72 38.81
N LEU A 315 17.69 -18.45 38.74
CA LEU A 315 16.58 -18.27 39.65
C LEU A 315 17.04 -18.58 41.09
N GLY A 316 16.69 -17.68 42.02
CA GLY A 316 17.13 -17.78 43.41
C GLY A 316 18.55 -17.27 43.68
N CYS A 317 19.30 -16.84 42.65
CA CYS A 317 20.60 -16.18 42.80
C CYS A 317 20.48 -14.64 42.75
N CYS A 318 21.41 -13.95 43.41
CA CYS A 318 21.47 -12.49 43.43
C CYS A 318 22.33 -11.97 42.27
N LEU A 319 21.70 -11.67 41.14
CA LEU A 319 22.38 -11.16 39.93
C LEU A 319 23.16 -9.86 40.17
N TYR A 320 22.70 -9.00 41.09
CA TYR A 320 23.45 -7.79 41.47
C TYR A 320 24.79 -8.13 42.13
N CYS A 321 24.81 -9.07 43.08
CA CYS A 321 26.04 -9.51 43.72
C CYS A 321 26.96 -10.25 42.74
N ARG A 322 26.38 -11.02 41.81
CA ARG A 322 27.12 -11.71 40.74
C ARG A 322 27.89 -10.73 39.86
N VAL A 323 27.24 -9.66 39.37
CA VAL A 323 27.90 -8.63 38.54
C VAL A 323 29.00 -7.90 39.31
N GLU A 324 28.81 -7.71 40.61
CA GLU A 324 29.76 -7.04 41.50
C GLU A 324 30.89 -7.97 42.00
N GLY A 325 30.96 -9.22 41.53
CA GLY A 325 32.00 -10.19 41.92
C GLY A 325 31.93 -10.63 43.37
N LYS A 326 30.74 -10.67 43.98
CA LYS A 326 30.52 -11.07 45.38
C LYS A 326 29.75 -12.39 45.50
N PRO A 327 29.76 -13.07 46.67
CA PRO A 327 28.93 -14.26 46.89
C PRO A 327 27.46 -13.97 46.55
N PHE A 328 26.86 -14.83 45.73
CA PHE A 328 25.57 -14.55 45.08
C PHE A 328 24.54 -15.68 45.20
N GLU A 329 24.85 -16.75 45.92
CA GLU A 329 23.95 -17.89 46.20
C GLU A 329 22.88 -17.53 47.26
N HIS A 330 22.10 -16.50 46.99
CA HIS A 330 20.98 -16.06 47.80
C HIS A 330 19.97 -15.30 46.95
N ALA A 331 18.70 -15.31 47.34
CA ALA A 331 17.67 -14.56 46.64
C ALA A 331 17.91 -13.04 46.74
N VAL A 332 17.56 -12.32 45.68
CA VAL A 332 17.62 -10.85 45.67
C VAL A 332 16.81 -10.24 46.81
N THR A 333 15.68 -10.85 47.16
CA THR A 333 14.82 -10.43 48.26
C THR A 333 15.52 -10.52 49.62
N THR A 334 16.44 -11.46 49.85
CA THR A 334 17.17 -11.61 51.11
C THR A 334 18.54 -10.91 51.10
N CYS A 335 18.91 -10.29 49.97
CA CYS A 335 20.20 -9.60 49.84
C CYS A 335 20.28 -8.35 50.72
N ALA A 336 21.31 -8.25 51.56
CA ALA A 336 21.58 -7.06 52.38
C ALA A 336 21.71 -5.77 51.55
N ARG A 337 22.16 -5.89 50.29
CA ARG A 337 22.36 -4.76 49.36
C ARG A 337 21.14 -4.44 48.49
N ARG A 338 20.00 -5.12 48.68
CA ARG A 338 18.78 -4.93 47.86
C ARG A 338 18.31 -3.48 47.81
N HIS A 339 18.50 -2.74 48.91
CA HIS A 339 18.08 -1.34 49.01
C HIS A 339 18.80 -0.40 48.03
N HIS A 340 19.94 -0.78 47.47
CA HIS A 340 20.68 0.05 46.52
C HIS A 340 19.89 0.25 45.23
N TRP A 341 19.49 -0.85 44.58
CA TRP A 341 18.75 -0.79 43.33
C TRP A 341 17.28 -0.41 43.54
N ILE A 342 16.68 -0.77 44.69
CA ILE A 342 15.32 -0.33 45.05
C ILE A 342 15.25 1.19 45.16
N LYS A 343 16.19 1.82 45.89
CA LYS A 343 16.26 3.29 46.01
C LYS A 343 16.51 3.95 44.65
N ALA A 344 17.40 3.37 43.83
CA ALA A 344 17.69 3.88 42.49
C ALA A 344 16.46 3.84 41.57
N LYS A 345 15.72 2.72 41.59
CA LYS A 345 14.45 2.56 40.87
C LYS A 345 13.43 3.59 41.31
N GLN A 346 13.21 3.74 42.63
CA GLN A 346 12.26 4.73 43.16
C GLN A 346 12.65 6.16 42.81
N LYS A 347 13.94 6.50 42.86
CA LYS A 347 14.44 7.83 42.45
C LYS A 347 14.11 8.09 41.00
N ALA A 348 14.46 7.16 40.12
CA ALA A 348 14.26 7.33 38.70
C ALA A 348 12.74 7.39 38.34
N LEU A 349 11.88 6.64 39.04
CA LEU A 349 10.42 6.74 38.88
C LEU A 349 9.90 8.13 39.23
N ARG A 350 10.37 8.71 40.33
CA ARG A 350 10.03 10.10 40.72
C ARG A 350 10.56 11.11 39.71
N ASP A 351 11.77 10.91 39.20
CA ASP A 351 12.37 11.77 38.17
C ASP A 351 11.55 11.73 36.85
N CYS A 352 11.04 10.58 36.44
CA CYS A 352 10.13 10.48 35.28
C CYS A 352 8.78 11.17 35.52
N GLN A 353 8.17 10.97 36.69
CA GLN A 353 6.92 11.60 37.07
C GLN A 353 7.03 13.13 37.11
N SER A 354 8.10 13.67 37.70
CA SER A 354 8.36 15.12 37.73
C SER A 354 8.58 15.74 36.34
N ARG A 355 8.95 14.95 35.34
CA ARG A 355 9.17 15.39 33.95
C ARG A 355 7.98 15.10 33.03
N ASN A 356 6.86 14.63 33.57
CA ASN A 356 5.67 14.20 32.82
C ASN A 356 6.02 13.21 31.68
N ARG A 357 6.95 12.29 31.94
CA ARG A 357 7.33 11.23 30.99
C ARG A 357 6.93 9.88 31.54
N ASP A 358 6.40 9.02 30.67
CA ASP A 358 6.17 7.62 31.00
C ASP A 358 7.51 6.92 31.30
N TRP A 359 7.51 6.08 32.34
CA TRP A 359 8.70 5.35 32.80
C TRP A 359 9.15 4.29 31.79
N LEU A 360 8.19 3.56 31.21
CA LEU A 360 8.36 2.54 30.19
C LEU A 360 7.22 2.65 29.19
N GLU A 361 7.50 2.40 27.92
CA GLU A 361 6.47 2.30 26.89
C GLU A 361 5.49 1.16 27.22
N ARG A 362 4.21 1.39 26.94
CA ARG A 362 3.16 0.37 27.15
C ARG A 362 3.47 -0.85 26.27
N TYR A 363 3.26 -2.05 26.82
CA TYR A 363 3.37 -3.34 26.11
C TYR A 363 4.78 -3.81 25.71
N VAL A 364 5.85 -3.20 26.24
CA VAL A 364 7.23 -3.63 25.95
C VAL A 364 7.75 -4.69 26.94
N VAL A 365 7.47 -4.52 28.23
CA VAL A 365 7.87 -5.44 29.30
C VAL A 365 6.79 -5.54 30.36
N CYS A 366 6.78 -6.64 31.11
CA CYS A 366 5.94 -6.76 32.30
C CYS A 366 6.34 -5.72 33.35
N TRP A 367 5.41 -4.89 33.81
CA TRP A 367 5.73 -3.80 34.77
C TRP A 367 6.07 -4.27 36.19
N ASN A 368 5.81 -5.54 36.49
CA ASN A 368 6.14 -6.15 37.78
C ASN A 368 7.57 -6.71 37.79
N CYS A 369 7.91 -7.57 36.81
CA CYS A 369 9.22 -8.25 36.78
C CYS A 369 10.22 -7.70 35.74
N TYR A 370 9.80 -6.78 34.88
CA TYR A 370 10.61 -6.15 33.83
C TYR A 370 11.13 -7.10 32.75
N GLN A 371 10.53 -8.29 32.65
CA GLN A 371 10.82 -9.25 31.58
C GLN A 371 10.08 -8.88 30.29
N PRO A 372 10.61 -9.25 29.10
CA PRO A 372 9.90 -9.14 27.84
C PRO A 372 8.53 -9.83 27.88
N GLN A 373 7.56 -9.32 27.12
CA GLN A 373 6.19 -9.85 27.09
C GLN A 373 6.13 -11.29 26.55
N GLU A 374 7.12 -11.69 25.75
CA GLU A 374 7.36 -13.06 25.29
C GLU A 374 7.67 -14.02 26.46
N ILE A 375 8.28 -13.51 27.54
CA ILE A 375 8.67 -14.28 28.73
C ILE A 375 7.65 -14.15 29.86
N CYS A 376 7.06 -12.96 30.06
CA CYS A 376 6.10 -12.71 31.12
C CYS A 376 4.92 -11.84 30.66
N ARG A 377 3.72 -12.43 30.66
CA ARG A 377 2.46 -11.74 30.33
C ARG A 377 1.62 -11.35 31.53
N ALA A 378 2.15 -11.45 32.74
CA ALA A 378 1.41 -11.20 33.98
C ALA A 378 0.84 -9.77 34.12
N ALA A 379 1.39 -8.80 33.39
CA ALA A 379 0.92 -7.41 33.36
C ALA A 379 0.09 -7.08 32.10
N ASP A 380 -0.19 -8.07 31.25
CA ASP A 380 -1.06 -7.92 30.09
C ASP A 380 -2.53 -7.83 30.53
N PRO A 381 -3.27 -6.77 30.19
CA PRO A 381 -4.69 -6.68 30.53
C PRO A 381 -5.54 -7.74 29.80
N ASP A 382 -5.07 -8.23 28.66
CA ASP A 382 -5.81 -9.18 27.80
C ASP A 382 -5.38 -10.65 28.00
N TYR A 383 -4.53 -10.93 29.00
CA TYR A 383 -4.06 -12.28 29.30
C TYR A 383 -4.89 -12.94 30.41
N ASP A 384 -5.64 -13.97 30.03
CA ASP A 384 -6.47 -14.77 30.93
C ASP A 384 -5.70 -15.83 31.74
N GLY A 385 -4.38 -15.86 31.63
CA GLY A 385 -3.52 -16.82 32.35
C GLY A 385 -3.10 -16.38 33.75
N GLU A 386 -2.12 -17.10 34.31
CA GLU A 386 -1.63 -16.82 35.66
C GLU A 386 -0.98 -15.41 35.75
N ARG A 387 -1.45 -14.58 36.68
CA ARG A 387 -0.96 -13.21 36.89
C ARG A 387 0.27 -13.12 37.82
N SER A 388 0.83 -14.26 38.20
CA SER A 388 2.06 -14.34 38.98
C SER A 388 3.27 -14.19 38.05
N CYS A 389 4.29 -13.43 38.46
CA CYS A 389 5.51 -13.30 37.68
C CYS A 389 6.45 -14.48 37.99
N ARG A 390 6.83 -15.25 36.96
CA ARG A 390 7.72 -16.41 37.10
C ARG A 390 9.17 -16.05 37.47
N PHE A 391 9.67 -14.92 37.00
CA PHE A 391 11.05 -14.45 37.20
C PHE A 391 11.10 -13.04 37.81
N PRO A 392 10.57 -12.84 39.03
CA PRO A 392 10.51 -11.52 39.66
C PRO A 392 11.92 -11.06 40.09
N ASP A 393 12.13 -9.74 40.11
CA ASP A 393 13.33 -9.11 40.68
C ASP A 393 14.68 -9.58 40.12
N MET A 394 14.74 -10.03 38.86
CA MET A 394 16.00 -10.45 38.22
C MET A 394 16.62 -9.36 37.33
N VAL A 395 15.79 -8.70 36.50
CA VAL A 395 16.26 -7.74 35.50
C VAL A 395 16.77 -6.44 36.14
N MET A 396 15.98 -5.82 37.01
CA MET A 396 16.34 -4.52 37.60
C MET A 396 17.64 -4.53 38.43
N PRO A 397 17.90 -5.52 39.30
CA PRO A 397 19.18 -5.60 40.01
C PRO A 397 20.37 -5.84 39.08
N LEU A 398 20.18 -6.64 38.02
CA LEU A 398 21.20 -6.89 37.00
C LEU A 398 21.56 -5.59 36.25
N CYS A 399 20.55 -4.89 35.71
CA CYS A 399 20.73 -3.62 35.02
C CYS A 399 21.42 -2.57 35.91
N PHE A 400 21.03 -2.50 37.20
CA PHE A 400 21.67 -1.61 38.16
C PHE A 400 23.14 -1.97 38.38
N GLY A 401 23.45 -3.26 38.54
CA GLY A 401 24.82 -3.76 38.67
C GLY A 401 25.69 -3.38 37.48
N LEU A 402 25.21 -3.63 36.25
CA LEU A 402 25.92 -3.31 35.01
C LEU A 402 26.18 -1.82 34.86
N LYS A 403 25.16 -0.98 35.12
CA LYS A 403 25.32 0.48 35.09
C LYS A 403 26.40 0.95 36.06
N ARG A 404 26.45 0.38 37.26
CA ARG A 404 27.43 0.73 38.29
C ARG A 404 28.84 0.27 37.93
N ALA A 405 28.97 -0.95 37.40
CA ALA A 405 30.22 -1.49 36.90
C ALA A 405 30.81 -0.65 35.76
N ASN A 406 29.97 -0.18 34.84
CA ASN A 406 30.39 0.67 33.72
C ASN A 406 30.68 2.13 34.14
N SER A 407 30.20 2.57 35.30
CA SER A 407 30.44 3.93 35.82
C SER A 407 31.63 4.01 36.78
N ALA A 408 32.23 2.87 37.13
CA ALA A 408 33.45 2.83 37.94
C ALA A 408 34.67 3.00 37.01
N PRO A 409 35.69 3.80 37.38
CA PRO A 409 36.94 3.82 36.63
C PRO A 409 37.51 2.40 36.58
N GLN A 410 37.78 1.89 35.38
CA GLN A 410 38.31 0.54 35.17
C GLN A 410 39.61 0.39 35.97
N GLN A 411 39.57 -0.35 37.09
CA GLN A 411 40.78 -0.98 37.60
C GLN A 411 41.11 -2.15 36.67
N PRO A 412 42.39 -2.33 36.30
CA PRO A 412 42.79 -3.42 35.42
C PRO A 412 42.47 -4.75 36.09
N ARG A 413 41.59 -5.55 35.47
CA ARG A 413 41.34 -6.92 35.90
C ARG A 413 42.57 -7.76 35.57
N ALA A 414 43.28 -8.20 36.61
CA ALA A 414 44.23 -9.30 36.51
C ALA A 414 43.44 -10.62 36.53
N LEU A 415 43.67 -11.41 35.48
CA LEU A 415 43.30 -12.82 35.22
C LEU A 415 41.81 -13.12 35.01
#